data_AF-F8NN62-F1
#
_entry.id   AF-F8NN62-F1
#
_cell.length_a   1.000
_cell.length_b   1.000
_cell.length_c   1.000
_cell.angle_alpha   90.00
_cell.angle_beta   90.00
_cell.angle_gamma   90.00
#
_symmetry.space_group_name_H-M   'P 1'
#
loop_
_entity.id
_entity.type
_entity.pdbx_description
1 polymer ?
#
loop_
_entity_poly.entity_id
_entity_poly.type
_entity_poly.pdbx_seq_one_letter_code
_entity_poly.pdbx_strand_id
1 'polypeptide(L)'
;MLISTRLDTLGDLLRSNKESMVTKGVASVRSPVCNLQQFSSTISHDAFVDAVVHEFRNEFDISEQACMIGETDELMGDDYIHKGMKELPSWEWAYGQTPEFEYKITRSFAWGDVAASIHSKHGIILSCSIDVLKGGNIVLNHEMGEIGKRLEGKRYGQIEDSEVIGARGQSGDILQWLRQEMEV
;
A
#
# COMPACT_ATOMS: atom_id res chain seq x y z
N MET A 1 20.30 1.19 4.36
CA MET A 1 21.08 2.41 4.68
C MET A 1 20.80 3.46 3.61
N LEU A 2 20.61 4.74 3.96
CA LEU A 2 20.41 5.82 2.99
C LEU A 2 21.77 6.34 2.51
N ILE A 3 22.28 5.78 1.40
CA ILE A 3 23.61 6.12 0.88
C ILE A 3 23.53 7.34 -0.05
N SER A 4 22.70 7.23 -1.09
CA SER A 4 22.54 8.20 -2.18
C SER A 4 21.09 8.31 -2.67
N THR A 5 20.13 8.05 -1.78
CA THR A 5 18.70 7.94 -2.09
C THR A 5 18.12 9.29 -2.54
N ARG A 6 17.17 9.28 -3.48
CA ARG A 6 16.34 10.45 -3.82
C ARG A 6 15.34 10.74 -2.70
N LEU A 7 15.74 11.59 -1.75
CA LEU A 7 14.96 11.87 -0.53
C LEU A 7 13.67 12.63 -0.81
N ASP A 8 13.59 13.39 -1.91
CA ASP A 8 12.38 14.03 -2.43
C ASP A 8 11.31 12.98 -2.76
N THR A 9 11.66 11.98 -3.59
CA THR A 9 10.74 10.90 -3.97
C THR A 9 10.32 10.07 -2.76
N LEU A 10 11.26 9.79 -1.84
CA LEU A 10 10.97 9.07 -0.60
C LEU A 10 9.94 9.81 0.26
N GLY A 11 10.10 11.13 0.39
CA GLY A 11 9.19 11.97 1.16
C GLY A 11 7.77 11.92 0.61
N ASP A 12 7.62 11.95 -0.72
CA ASP A 12 6.31 11.91 -1.37
C ASP A 12 5.63 10.54 -1.22
N LEU A 13 6.39 9.44 -1.35
CA LEU A 13 5.85 8.08 -1.20
C LEU A 13 5.42 7.73 0.23
N LEU A 14 6.06 8.33 1.25
CA LEU A 14 5.74 8.07 2.65
C LEU A 14 4.61 8.97 3.20
N ARG A 15 4.22 10.01 2.45
CA ARG A 15 3.11 10.89 2.83
C ARG A 15 1.78 10.21 2.49
N SER A 16 1.09 9.73 3.52
CA SER A 16 -0.32 9.38 3.37
C SER A 16 -1.16 10.63 3.22
N ASN A 17 -1.93 10.72 2.14
CA ASN A 17 -2.96 11.75 1.94
C ASN A 17 -4.33 11.33 2.52
N LYS A 18 -4.40 10.20 3.25
CA LYS A 18 -5.65 9.62 3.76
C LYS A 18 -5.89 10.03 5.21
N GLU A 19 -6.02 11.33 5.49
CA GLU A 19 -6.17 11.88 6.85
C GLU A 19 -7.42 11.39 7.59
N SER A 20 -8.48 11.03 6.85
CA SER A 20 -9.73 10.51 7.40
C SER A 20 -9.73 8.99 7.64
N MET A 21 -8.61 8.32 7.39
CA MET A 21 -8.44 6.89 7.67
C MET A 21 -8.05 6.70 9.14
N VAL A 22 -8.91 6.02 9.88
CA VAL A 22 -8.69 5.66 11.28
C VAL A 22 -8.29 4.20 11.36
N THR A 23 -7.04 3.91 11.73
CA THR A 23 -6.50 2.55 11.83
C THR A 23 -6.12 2.18 13.27
N LYS A 24 -6.18 0.89 13.60
CA LYS A 24 -5.66 0.33 14.87
C LYS A 24 -4.13 0.09 14.84
N GLY A 25 -3.47 0.37 13.72
CA GLY A 25 -2.02 0.20 13.57
C GLY A 25 -1.20 1.25 14.32
N VAL A 26 0.09 0.95 14.51
CA VAL A 26 1.06 1.91 15.08
C VAL A 26 1.44 2.91 13.99
N ALA A 27 1.22 4.19 14.25
CA ALA A 27 1.64 5.25 13.34
C ALA A 27 3.16 5.29 13.18
N SER A 28 3.63 5.54 11.97
CA SER A 28 5.07 5.73 11.71
C SER A 28 5.58 6.99 12.41
N VAL A 29 6.75 6.89 13.05
CA VAL A 29 7.44 8.04 13.64
C VAL A 29 8.21 8.76 12.55
N ARG A 30 7.84 10.02 12.29
CA ARG A 30 8.57 10.87 11.35
C ARG A 30 9.89 11.32 11.97
N SER A 31 10.99 11.03 11.28
CA SER A 31 12.33 11.44 11.69
C SER A 31 13.03 12.17 10.54
N PRO A 32 13.82 13.23 10.80
CA PRO A 32 14.70 13.80 9.81
C PRO A 32 15.69 12.74 9.32
N VAL A 33 15.89 12.65 8.00
CA VAL A 33 16.82 11.72 7.38
C VAL A 33 17.78 12.45 6.46
N CYS A 34 18.99 11.91 6.31
CA CYS A 34 20.00 12.42 5.39
C CYS A 34 20.75 11.26 4.72
N ASN A 35 21.37 11.54 3.59
CA ASN A 35 22.21 10.58 2.88
C ASN A 35 23.64 10.61 3.43
N LEU A 36 24.29 9.45 3.52
CA LEU A 36 25.70 9.36 3.92
C LEU A 36 26.62 10.18 3.01
N GLN A 37 26.27 10.30 1.72
CA GLN A 37 27.05 11.11 0.77
C GLN A 37 27.09 12.61 1.08
N GLN A 38 26.26 13.11 1.99
CA GLN A 38 26.38 14.47 2.50
C GLN A 38 27.62 14.67 3.39
N PHE A 39 28.10 13.59 4.03
CA PHE A 39 29.29 13.61 4.87
C PHE A 39 30.55 13.21 4.11
N SER A 40 30.42 12.30 3.13
CA SER A 40 31.51 11.94 2.23
C SER A 40 30.98 11.48 0.88
N SER A 41 31.29 12.23 -0.17
CA SER A 41 30.82 11.97 -1.54
C SER A 41 31.39 10.69 -2.15
N THR A 42 32.43 10.11 -1.56
CA THR A 42 33.08 8.88 -2.04
C THR A 42 32.41 7.60 -1.53
N ILE A 43 31.46 7.72 -0.59
CA ILE A 43 30.75 6.55 -0.06
C ILE A 43 29.90 5.92 -1.18
N SER A 44 30.21 4.68 -1.50
CA SER A 44 29.45 3.80 -2.40
C SER A 44 28.73 2.70 -1.61
N HIS A 45 27.85 1.96 -2.30
CA HIS A 45 27.23 0.76 -1.75
C HIS A 45 28.29 -0.27 -1.32
N ASP A 46 29.21 -0.59 -2.22
CA ASP A 46 30.26 -1.61 -1.99
C ASP A 46 31.15 -1.23 -0.80
N ALA A 47 31.59 0.03 -0.73
CA ALA A 47 32.42 0.51 0.38
C ALA A 47 31.68 0.43 1.73
N PHE A 48 30.36 0.68 1.73
CA PHE A 48 29.54 0.53 2.94
C PHE A 48 29.41 -0.95 3.34
N VAL A 49 29.13 -1.85 2.38
CA VAL A 49 29.02 -3.29 2.64
C VAL A 49 30.34 -3.85 3.17
N ASP A 50 31.47 -3.51 2.54
CA ASP A 50 32.80 -3.93 2.96
C ASP A 50 33.11 -3.49 4.40
N ALA A 51 32.77 -2.25 4.75
CA ALA A 51 32.95 -1.73 6.10
C ALA A 51 32.09 -2.49 7.13
N VAL A 52 30.82 -2.78 6.81
CA VAL A 52 29.93 -3.55 7.70
C VAL A 52 30.43 -4.98 7.88
N VAL A 53 30.85 -5.65 6.81
CA VAL A 53 31.40 -7.01 6.86
C VAL A 53 32.69 -7.04 7.69
N HIS A 54 33.56 -6.04 7.51
CA HIS A 54 34.79 -5.93 8.28
C HIS A 54 34.53 -5.79 9.79
N GLU A 55 33.65 -4.86 10.18
CA GLU A 55 33.31 -4.67 11.60
C GLU A 55 32.62 -5.90 12.20
N PHE A 56 31.73 -6.56 11.45
CA PHE A 56 31.12 -7.81 11.88
C PHE A 56 32.16 -8.91 12.11
N ARG A 57 33.12 -9.06 11.21
CA ARG A 57 34.21 -10.02 11.37
C ARG A 57 35.08 -9.73 12.60
N ASN A 58 35.40 -8.47 12.83
CA ASN A 58 36.19 -8.06 13.99
C ASN A 58 35.45 -8.34 15.31
N GLU A 59 34.15 -8.04 15.37
CA GLU A 59 33.32 -8.24 16.58
C GLU A 59 33.18 -9.73 16.95
N PHE A 60 33.04 -10.59 15.94
CA PHE A 60 32.75 -12.01 16.15
C PHE A 60 33.93 -12.96 15.88
N ASP A 61 35.12 -12.43 15.61
CA ASP A 61 36.35 -13.19 15.28
C ASP A 61 36.15 -14.19 14.10
N ILE A 62 35.51 -13.70 13.04
CA ILE A 62 35.17 -14.48 11.83
C ILE A 62 36.18 -14.15 10.73
N SER A 63 36.69 -15.18 10.05
CA SER A 63 37.69 -15.02 8.97
C SER A 63 37.23 -15.59 7.63
N GLU A 64 36.07 -16.23 7.62
CA GLU A 64 35.48 -16.88 6.46
C GLU A 64 35.14 -15.88 5.36
N GLN A 65 35.29 -16.33 4.11
CA GLN A 65 34.87 -15.55 2.96
C GLN A 65 33.35 -15.38 2.95
N ALA A 66 32.90 -14.20 2.52
CA ALA A 66 31.48 -13.95 2.37
C ALA A 66 30.94 -14.83 1.24
N CYS A 67 29.82 -15.51 1.50
CA CYS A 67 29.11 -16.25 0.47
C CYS A 67 28.35 -15.25 -0.42
N MET A 68 28.71 -15.21 -1.71
CA MET A 68 27.99 -14.41 -2.69
C MET A 68 26.80 -15.20 -3.21
N ILE A 69 25.59 -14.70 -2.95
CA ILE A 69 24.34 -15.30 -3.42
C ILE A 69 23.84 -14.49 -4.61
N GLY A 70 23.50 -15.17 -5.71
CA GLY A 70 22.91 -14.57 -6.91
C GLY A 70 21.75 -15.40 -7.43
N GLU A 71 21.09 -14.94 -8.49
CA GLU A 71 20.04 -15.71 -9.18
C GLU A 71 20.69 -16.85 -9.98
N THR A 72 20.97 -17.97 -9.33
CA THR A 72 21.50 -19.19 -9.97
C THR A 72 20.39 -20.23 -10.15
N ASP A 73 20.53 -21.09 -11.16
CA ASP A 73 19.55 -22.17 -11.42
C ASP A 73 19.39 -23.10 -10.20
N GLU A 74 20.44 -23.30 -9.41
CA GLU A 74 20.40 -24.10 -8.17
C GLU A 74 19.54 -23.45 -7.08
N LEU A 75 19.69 -22.14 -6.85
CA LEU A 75 18.87 -21.39 -5.89
C LEU A 75 17.42 -21.24 -6.36
N MET A 76 17.21 -21.07 -7.67
CA MET A 76 15.88 -20.95 -8.26
C MET A 76 15.13 -22.29 -8.33
N GLY A 77 15.86 -23.41 -8.29
CA GLY A 77 15.32 -24.77 -8.20
C GLY A 77 15.01 -25.21 -6.77
N ASP A 78 15.35 -24.43 -5.75
CA ASP A 78 15.01 -24.72 -4.36
C ASP A 78 13.52 -24.40 -4.09
N ASP A 79 12.77 -25.43 -3.66
CA ASP A 79 11.32 -25.32 -3.42
C ASP A 79 10.97 -24.30 -2.34
N TYR A 80 11.82 -24.11 -1.33
CA TYR A 80 11.58 -23.16 -0.24
C TYR A 80 11.74 -21.71 -0.74
N ILE A 81 12.81 -21.43 -1.48
CA ILE A 81 13.03 -20.12 -2.10
C ILE A 81 11.90 -19.82 -3.09
N HIS A 82 11.55 -20.77 -3.93
CA HIS A 82 10.50 -20.63 -4.93
C HIS A 82 9.12 -20.36 -4.28
N LYS A 83 8.82 -21.04 -3.17
CA LYS A 83 7.61 -20.79 -2.39
C LYS A 83 7.62 -19.37 -1.81
N GLY A 84 8.73 -18.94 -1.21
CA GLY A 84 8.88 -17.58 -0.69
C GLY A 84 8.69 -16.52 -1.76
N MET A 85 9.31 -16.69 -2.93
CA MET A 85 9.16 -15.77 -4.06
C MET A 85 7.72 -15.66 -4.58
N LYS A 86 6.94 -16.74 -4.49
CA LYS A 86 5.49 -16.73 -4.81
C LYS A 86 4.65 -16.09 -3.71
N GLU A 87 5.03 -16.28 -2.46
CA GLU A 87 4.28 -15.81 -1.29
C GLU A 87 4.45 -14.30 -1.06
N LEU A 88 5.67 -13.76 -1.17
CA LEU A 88 5.95 -12.34 -0.91
C LEU A 88 5.09 -11.34 -1.70
N PRO A 89 4.80 -11.53 -3.01
CA PRO A 89 3.90 -10.65 -3.75
C PRO A 89 2.42 -11.02 -3.60
N SER A 90 2.09 -12.10 -2.88
CA SER A 90 0.69 -12.49 -2.67
C SER A 90 -0.05 -11.43 -1.86
N TRP A 91 -1.36 -11.32 -2.09
CA TRP A 91 -2.21 -10.38 -1.35
C TRP A 91 -2.18 -10.65 0.15
N GLU A 92 -2.24 -11.93 0.50
CA GLU A 92 -2.28 -12.44 1.86
C GLU A 92 -1.03 -12.01 2.65
N TRP A 93 0.11 -11.92 1.97
CA TRP A 93 1.35 -11.40 2.56
C TRP A 93 1.42 -9.86 2.53
N ALA A 94 1.25 -9.25 1.36
CA ALA A 94 1.45 -7.82 1.17
C ALA A 94 0.42 -6.95 1.92
N TYR A 95 -0.83 -7.40 1.98
CA TYR A 95 -1.97 -6.63 2.54
C TYR A 95 -2.78 -7.41 3.57
N GLY A 96 -2.63 -8.74 3.65
CA GLY A 96 -3.35 -9.56 4.63
C GLY A 96 -2.98 -9.23 6.09
N GLN A 97 -1.83 -8.59 6.32
CA GLN A 97 -1.42 -8.11 7.64
C GLN A 97 -1.89 -6.69 7.95
N THR A 98 -2.60 -6.01 7.03
CA THR A 98 -3.13 -4.67 7.27
C THR A 98 -4.11 -4.70 8.44
N PRO A 99 -3.84 -3.93 9.53
CA PRO A 99 -4.75 -3.83 10.66
C PRO A 99 -6.12 -3.31 10.24
N GLU A 100 -7.11 -3.56 11.09
CA GLU A 100 -8.44 -3.02 10.88
C GLU A 100 -8.43 -1.49 10.81
N PHE A 101 -9.15 -0.94 9.83
CA PHE A 101 -9.33 0.50 9.66
C PHE A 101 -10.72 0.87 9.17
N GLU A 102 -11.12 2.10 9.47
CA GLU A 102 -12.30 2.76 8.92
C GLU A 102 -11.84 3.95 8.07
N TYR A 103 -12.38 4.12 6.88
CA TYR A 103 -12.04 5.20 5.96
C TYR A 103 -13.31 5.92 5.51
N LYS A 104 -13.44 7.18 5.92
CA LYS A 104 -14.58 8.03 5.63
C LYS A 104 -14.16 9.13 4.67
N ILE A 105 -14.80 9.20 3.52
CA ILE A 105 -14.47 10.17 2.47
C ILE A 105 -15.73 10.86 1.98
N THR A 106 -15.58 12.14 1.62
CA THR A 106 -16.68 12.95 1.12
C THR A 106 -16.19 13.72 -0.08
N ARG A 107 -17.01 13.79 -1.14
CA ARG A 107 -16.73 14.59 -2.34
C ARG A 107 -17.96 15.34 -2.80
N SER A 108 -17.75 16.60 -3.14
CA SER A 108 -18.73 17.44 -3.84
C SER A 108 -18.53 17.34 -5.34
N PHE A 109 -19.54 16.82 -6.03
CA PHE A 109 -19.67 16.82 -7.49
C PHE A 109 -20.53 18.01 -7.93
N ALA A 110 -20.47 18.37 -9.21
CA ALA A 110 -21.30 19.45 -9.76
C ALA A 110 -22.80 19.19 -9.58
N TRP A 111 -23.20 17.92 -9.50
CA TRP A 111 -24.58 17.48 -9.38
C TRP A 111 -25.01 17.12 -7.95
N GLY A 112 -24.09 17.01 -6.99
CA GLY A 112 -24.42 16.51 -5.66
C GLY A 112 -23.23 16.25 -4.74
N ASP A 113 -23.51 16.05 -3.46
CA ASP A 113 -22.52 15.72 -2.44
C ASP A 113 -22.63 14.24 -2.09
N VAL A 114 -21.52 13.52 -2.04
CA VAL A 114 -21.48 12.07 -1.79
C VAL A 114 -20.50 11.79 -0.65
N ALA A 115 -20.91 10.94 0.28
CA ALA A 115 -20.06 10.40 1.33
C ALA A 115 -19.95 8.88 1.16
N ALA A 116 -18.78 8.32 1.46
CA ALA A 116 -18.57 6.89 1.54
C ALA A 116 -17.86 6.53 2.84
N SER A 117 -18.26 5.40 3.43
CA SER A 117 -17.64 4.82 4.61
C SER A 117 -17.22 3.39 4.29
N ILE A 118 -15.94 3.09 4.45
CA ILE A 118 -15.35 1.79 4.17
C ILE A 118 -14.74 1.25 5.45
N HIS A 119 -15.12 0.06 5.85
CA HIS A 119 -14.50 -0.69 6.94
C HIS A 119 -13.74 -1.86 6.35
N SER A 120 -12.45 -1.99 6.67
CA SER A 120 -11.59 -3.01 6.09
C SER A 120 -10.70 -3.66 7.15
N LYS A 121 -10.38 -4.94 6.94
CA LYS A 121 -9.46 -5.72 7.78
C LYS A 121 -8.76 -6.76 6.91
N HIS A 122 -7.46 -6.96 7.10
CA HIS A 122 -6.65 -7.89 6.28
C HIS A 122 -6.69 -7.55 4.78
N GLY A 123 -6.84 -6.26 4.46
CA GLY A 123 -7.04 -5.79 3.09
C GLY A 123 -8.40 -6.15 2.48
N ILE A 124 -9.34 -6.72 3.24
CA ILE A 124 -10.67 -7.07 2.74
C ILE A 124 -11.71 -6.09 3.27
N ILE A 125 -12.58 -5.62 2.39
CA ILE A 125 -13.70 -4.74 2.73
C ILE A 125 -14.72 -5.56 3.53
N LEU A 126 -14.93 -5.20 4.80
CA LEU A 126 -15.91 -5.81 5.67
C LEU A 126 -17.30 -5.19 5.50
N SER A 127 -17.36 -3.88 5.29
CA SER A 127 -18.59 -3.16 4.95
C SER A 127 -18.27 -1.91 4.13
N CYS A 128 -19.20 -1.51 3.26
CA CYS A 128 -19.09 -0.30 2.45
C CYS A 128 -20.46 0.37 2.31
N SER A 129 -20.57 1.61 2.77
CA SER A 129 -21.75 2.46 2.55
C SER A 129 -21.41 3.65 1.67
N ILE A 130 -22.33 4.00 0.77
CA ILE A 130 -22.20 5.13 -0.15
C ILE A 130 -23.53 5.90 -0.09
N ASP A 131 -23.46 7.13 0.41
CA ASP A 131 -24.62 7.98 0.69
C ASP A 131 -24.56 9.25 -0.15
N VAL A 132 -25.62 9.54 -0.92
CA VAL A 132 -25.74 10.79 -1.66
C VAL A 132 -26.47 11.82 -0.79
N LEU A 133 -25.69 12.72 -0.18
CA LEU A 133 -26.15 13.72 0.78
C LEU A 133 -26.97 14.83 0.13
N LYS A 134 -26.62 15.23 -1.10
CA LYS A 134 -27.36 16.24 -1.88
C LYS A 134 -27.39 15.85 -3.35
N GLY A 135 -28.47 16.21 -4.05
CA GLY A 135 -28.61 15.98 -5.50
C GLY A 135 -28.88 14.53 -5.89
N GLY A 136 -29.08 13.64 -4.91
CA GLY A 136 -29.44 12.24 -5.13
C GLY A 136 -30.92 12.06 -5.47
N ASN A 137 -31.21 10.98 -6.19
CA ASN A 137 -32.56 10.49 -6.40
C ASN A 137 -32.68 9.06 -5.86
N ILE A 138 -33.92 8.54 -5.76
CA ILE A 138 -34.18 7.21 -5.19
C ILE A 138 -33.44 6.11 -5.96
N VAL A 139 -33.35 6.23 -7.28
CA VAL A 139 -32.68 5.24 -8.14
C VAL A 139 -31.19 5.19 -7.86
N LEU A 140 -30.53 6.36 -7.81
CA LEU A 140 -29.11 6.48 -7.52
C LEU A 140 -28.76 5.96 -6.13
N ASN A 141 -29.55 6.32 -5.11
CA ASN A 141 -29.32 5.83 -3.74
C ASN A 141 -29.47 4.30 -3.65
N HIS A 142 -30.47 3.73 -4.34
CA HIS A 142 -30.63 2.28 -4.41
C HIS A 142 -29.45 1.62 -5.13
N GLU A 143 -29.01 2.16 -6.26
CA GLU A 143 -27.85 1.67 -7.00
C GLU A 143 -26.57 1.70 -6.17
N MET A 144 -26.33 2.80 -5.44
CA MET A 144 -25.18 2.96 -4.53
C MET A 144 -25.21 1.96 -3.37
N GLY A 145 -26.39 1.69 -2.82
CA GLY A 145 -26.57 0.67 -1.79
C GLY A 145 -26.24 -0.75 -2.29
N GLU A 146 -26.63 -1.09 -3.51
CA GLU A 146 -26.31 -2.39 -4.12
C GLU A 146 -24.83 -2.51 -4.47
N ILE A 147 -24.20 -1.43 -4.95
CA ILE A 147 -22.75 -1.38 -5.19
C ILE A 147 -21.98 -1.55 -3.88
N GLY A 148 -22.35 -0.84 -2.82
CA GLY A 148 -21.71 -0.96 -1.51
C GLY A 148 -21.69 -2.41 -1.01
N LYS A 149 -22.83 -3.10 -1.09
CA LYS A 149 -22.92 -4.54 -0.76
C LYS A 149 -22.06 -5.44 -1.63
N ARG A 150 -21.92 -5.14 -2.93
CA ARG A 150 -21.08 -5.95 -3.85
C ARG A 150 -19.59 -5.83 -3.54
N LEU A 151 -19.18 -4.70 -2.96
CA LEU A 151 -17.80 -4.48 -2.52
C LEU A 151 -17.47 -5.22 -1.22
N GLU A 152 -18.47 -5.63 -0.44
CA GLU A 152 -18.23 -6.43 0.77
C GLU A 152 -17.60 -7.79 0.42
N GLY A 153 -16.54 -8.14 1.15
CA GLY A 153 -15.73 -9.33 0.90
C GLY A 153 -14.69 -9.17 -0.21
N LYS A 154 -14.60 -8.02 -0.87
CA LYS A 154 -13.61 -7.76 -1.94
C LYS A 154 -12.31 -7.17 -1.40
N ARG A 155 -11.26 -7.27 -2.20
CA ARG A 155 -9.94 -6.70 -1.88
C ARG A 155 -9.99 -5.18 -1.99
N TYR A 156 -9.57 -4.50 -0.93
CA TYR A 156 -9.51 -3.04 -0.88
C TYR A 156 -8.57 -2.52 -1.99
N GLY A 157 -8.99 -1.51 -2.75
CA GLY A 157 -8.19 -0.94 -3.85
C GLY A 157 -8.22 -1.75 -5.16
N GLN A 158 -8.80 -2.96 -5.18
CA GLN A 158 -8.97 -3.76 -6.39
C GLN A 158 -10.45 -3.88 -6.75
N ILE A 159 -11.06 -2.75 -7.14
CA ILE A 159 -12.46 -2.73 -7.61
C ILE A 159 -12.48 -3.12 -9.09
N GLU A 160 -12.96 -4.31 -9.41
CA GLU A 160 -13.08 -4.79 -10.79
C GLU A 160 -14.27 -4.16 -11.51
N ASP A 161 -14.20 -4.04 -12.85
CA ASP A 161 -15.33 -3.55 -13.65
C ASP A 161 -16.58 -4.45 -13.56
N SER A 162 -16.38 -5.72 -13.22
CA SER A 162 -17.44 -6.71 -13.00
C SER A 162 -18.32 -6.37 -11.78
N GLU A 163 -17.78 -5.64 -10.80
CA GLU A 163 -18.45 -5.29 -9.55
C GLU A 163 -19.35 -4.06 -9.70
N VAL A 164 -19.10 -3.29 -10.76
CA VAL A 164 -19.75 -2.01 -11.08
C VAL A 164 -20.53 -2.03 -12.39
N ILE A 165 -20.86 -3.22 -12.88
CA ILE A 165 -21.68 -3.41 -14.08
C ILE A 165 -22.98 -2.63 -13.96
N GLY A 166 -23.21 -1.72 -14.92
CA GLY A 166 -24.43 -0.91 -15.04
C GLY A 166 -24.25 0.55 -14.67
N ALA A 167 -23.16 0.91 -13.98
CA ALA A 167 -22.95 2.29 -13.55
C ALA A 167 -22.71 3.23 -14.74
N ARG A 168 -23.52 4.29 -14.83
CA ARG A 168 -23.44 5.32 -15.89
C ARG A 168 -23.86 6.67 -15.33
N GLY A 169 -23.26 7.74 -15.86
CA GLY A 169 -23.52 9.09 -15.36
C GLY A 169 -23.05 9.22 -13.91
N GLN A 170 -23.95 9.65 -13.02
CA GLN A 170 -23.61 9.94 -11.61
C GLN A 170 -23.01 8.73 -10.87
N SER A 171 -23.51 7.51 -11.11
CA SER A 171 -22.96 6.30 -10.48
C SER A 171 -21.55 5.99 -10.99
N GLY A 172 -21.27 6.24 -12.27
CA GLY A 172 -19.93 6.11 -12.84
C GLY A 172 -18.93 7.10 -12.24
N ASP A 173 -19.34 8.36 -12.07
CA ASP A 173 -18.50 9.40 -11.47
C ASP A 173 -18.09 9.03 -10.02
N ILE A 174 -19.04 8.51 -9.23
CA ILE A 174 -18.80 8.08 -7.85
C ILE A 174 -17.81 6.93 -7.80
N LEU A 175 -17.93 5.96 -8.69
CA LEU A 175 -17.05 4.80 -8.70
C LEU A 175 -15.64 5.12 -9.14
N GLN A 176 -15.51 5.98 -10.16
CA GLN A 176 -14.20 6.46 -10.57
C GLN A 176 -13.52 7.20 -9.41
N TRP A 177 -14.27 8.02 -8.69
CA TRP A 177 -13.79 8.66 -7.48
C TRP A 177 -13.36 7.65 -6.41
N LEU A 178 -14.21 6.67 -6.07
CA LEU A 178 -13.89 5.65 -5.06
C LEU A 178 -12.64 4.87 -5.43
N ARG A 179 -12.46 4.50 -6.70
CA ARG A 179 -11.25 3.83 -7.18
C ARG A 179 -10.00 4.66 -6.92
N GLN A 180 -10.04 5.95 -7.20
CA GLN A 180 -8.92 6.87 -6.98
C GLN A 180 -8.57 7.00 -5.49
N GLU A 181 -9.58 7.08 -4.61
CA GLU A 181 -9.35 7.18 -3.16
C GLU A 181 -8.83 5.86 -2.55
N MET A 182 -9.24 4.74 -3.13
CA MET A 182 -8.86 3.39 -2.67
C MET A 182 -7.57 2.87 -3.30
N GLU A 183 -7.00 3.55 -4.29
CA GLU A 183 -5.72 3.20 -4.89
C GLU A 183 -4.63 3.15 -3.81
N VAL A 184 -3.79 2.11 -3.89
CA VAL A 184 -2.77 1.74 -2.89
C VAL A 184 -1.39 2.01 -3.44
#